data_AF-A0A3P7E3Q8-F1
#
_entry.id   AF-A0A3P7E3Q8-F1
#
_cell.length_a   1.000
_cell.length_b   1.000
_cell.length_c   1.000
_cell.angle_alpha   90.00
_cell.angle_beta   90.00
_cell.angle_gamma   90.00
#
_symmetry.space_group_name_H-M   'P 1'
#
loop_
_entity.id
_entity.type
_entity.pdbx_description
1 polymer ?
#
loop_
_entity_poly.entity_id
_entity_poly.type
_entity_poly.pdbx_seq_one_letter_code
_entity_poly.pdbx_strand_id
1 'polypeptide(L)'
;MIVVSIFFLSIERWFLILPLIYYQNHDEEHIFPYCAYELFNPHVMANIQLGVVAIQICSFVIIIVLWTHNNKKLLHRKSQNENVSVRYQLRENVSTSKLLVPFVTIITILILTGALLHLVLPSRQTDNYWIIADQLIMYCFCAELQACFLPIASIILAIILCHTSKTIRSSLFHVLGLECCTKFGRSNSINISPDEFIRRAYFDQLQQQWNDPSISRNGAMCNSLEYKNFRNITS
;
A
#
# COMPACT_ATOMS: atom_id res chain seq x y z
N MET A 1 0.49 10.67 9.87
CA MET A 1 -0.30 11.62 9.07
C MET A 1 -1.20 10.89 8.07
N ILE A 2 -0.65 10.18 7.08
CA ILE A 2 -1.44 9.49 6.02
C ILE A 2 -2.58 8.61 6.58
N VAL A 3 -2.31 7.73 7.55
CA VAL A 3 -3.33 6.84 8.14
C VAL A 3 -4.47 7.61 8.80
N VAL A 4 -4.15 8.67 9.53
CA VAL A 4 -5.13 9.53 10.20
C VAL A 4 -5.97 10.27 9.17
N SER A 5 -5.34 10.85 8.15
CA SER A 5 -6.03 11.51 7.03
C SER A 5 -6.98 10.55 6.30
N ILE A 6 -6.54 9.31 6.03
CA ILE A 6 -7.37 8.28 5.40
C ILE A 6 -8.59 7.96 6.28
N PHE A 7 -8.40 7.80 7.59
CA PHE A 7 -9.47 7.51 8.53
C PHE A 7 -10.50 8.65 8.59
N PHE A 8 -10.03 9.89 8.71
CA PHE A 8 -10.91 11.07 8.71
C PHE A 8 -11.70 11.21 7.40
N LEU A 9 -11.04 11.07 6.24
CA LEU A 9 -11.72 11.10 4.94
C LEU A 9 -12.75 9.97 4.79
N SER A 10 -12.50 8.83 5.42
CA SER A 10 -13.41 7.69 5.39
C SER A 10 -14.65 7.93 6.25
N ILE A 11 -14.46 8.50 7.44
CA ILE A 11 -15.57 8.92 8.32
C ILE A 11 -16.39 10.04 7.67
N GLU A 12 -15.72 11.05 7.10
CA GLU A 12 -16.37 12.17 6.41
C GLU A 12 -17.26 11.66 5.26
N ARG A 13 -16.77 10.67 4.49
CA ARG A 13 -17.59 10.01 3.45
C ARG A 13 -18.84 9.35 4.04
N TRP A 14 -18.76 8.66 5.16
CA TRP A 14 -19.95 8.09 5.81
C TRP A 14 -20.94 9.16 6.27
N PHE A 15 -20.45 10.29 6.79
CA PHE A 15 -21.30 11.42 7.19
C PHE A 15 -22.00 12.11 6.02
N LEU A 16 -21.47 11.99 4.79
CA LEU A 16 -22.14 12.47 3.59
C LEU A 16 -23.10 11.41 3.02
N ILE A 17 -22.67 10.14 2.96
CA ILE A 17 -23.43 9.04 2.35
C ILE A 17 -24.68 8.69 3.16
N LEU A 18 -24.59 8.58 4.49
CA LEU A 18 -25.73 8.14 5.32
C LEU A 18 -26.93 9.10 5.24
N PRO A 19 -26.76 10.43 5.36
CA PRO A 19 -27.87 11.37 5.20
C PRO A 19 -28.43 11.36 3.78
N LEU A 20 -27.59 11.25 2.76
CA LEU A 20 -28.02 11.15 1.36
C LEU A 20 -28.95 9.94 1.16
N ILE A 21 -28.54 8.75 1.63
CA ILE A 21 -29.36 7.53 1.58
C ILE A 21 -30.66 7.70 2.39
N TYR A 22 -30.59 8.29 3.60
CA TYR A 22 -31.76 8.46 4.47
C TYR A 22 -32.80 9.43 3.88
N TYR A 23 -32.36 10.58 3.36
CA TYR A 23 -33.26 11.58 2.79
C TYR A 23 -33.88 11.11 1.47
N GLN A 24 -33.12 10.34 0.68
CA GLN A 24 -33.55 9.88 -0.64
C GLN A 24 -34.61 8.77 -0.56
N ASN A 25 -34.62 7.96 0.50
CA ASN A 25 -35.64 6.92 0.69
C ASN A 25 -37.06 7.47 0.95
N HIS A 26 -37.22 8.80 1.10
CA HIS A 26 -38.48 9.39 1.55
C HIS A 26 -39.45 9.80 0.43
N ASP A 27 -38.95 10.17 -0.75
CA ASP A 27 -39.77 10.85 -1.78
C ASP A 27 -39.85 10.13 -3.14
N GLU A 28 -38.87 9.31 -3.53
CA GLU A 28 -38.92 8.53 -4.78
C GLU A 28 -38.24 7.16 -4.58
N GLU A 29 -38.88 6.07 -5.02
CA GLU A 29 -38.43 4.67 -4.78
C GLU A 29 -37.04 4.34 -5.37
N HIS A 30 -36.36 5.29 -6.05
CA HIS A 30 -35.22 5.02 -6.92
C HIS A 30 -34.03 5.93 -6.56
N ILE A 31 -32.89 5.28 -6.26
CA ILE A 31 -31.62 5.97 -6.06
C ILE A 31 -30.99 6.22 -7.43
N PHE A 32 -31.08 7.44 -7.94
CA PHE A 32 -30.24 7.87 -9.06
C PHE A 32 -28.99 8.54 -8.50
N PRO A 33 -27.78 8.08 -8.88
CA PRO A 33 -26.55 8.78 -8.54
C PRO A 33 -26.61 10.18 -9.17
N TYR A 34 -25.95 11.13 -8.53
CA TYR A 34 -25.53 12.39 -9.15
C TYR A 34 -25.07 12.10 -10.59
N CYS A 35 -25.39 12.97 -11.58
CA CYS A 35 -25.01 12.79 -12.99
C CYS A 35 -23.60 12.20 -13.14
N ALA A 36 -23.52 10.88 -13.23
CA ALA A 36 -22.26 10.17 -13.15
C ALA A 36 -21.61 10.31 -14.52
N TYR A 37 -20.36 10.76 -14.57
CA TYR A 37 -19.67 11.00 -15.85
C TYR A 37 -19.61 9.71 -16.70
N GLU A 38 -19.60 8.56 -16.03
CA GLU A 38 -19.65 7.23 -16.63
C GLU A 38 -20.91 7.00 -17.48
N LEU A 39 -22.05 7.58 -17.07
CA LEU A 39 -23.31 7.51 -17.82
C LEU A 39 -23.31 8.43 -19.05
N PHE A 40 -22.54 9.52 -19.02
CA PHE A 40 -22.45 10.46 -20.14
C PHE A 40 -21.72 9.87 -21.34
N ASN A 41 -20.60 9.16 -21.11
CA ASN A 41 -19.86 8.49 -22.18
C ASN A 41 -19.30 7.12 -21.72
N PRO A 42 -20.15 6.08 -21.70
CA PRO A 42 -19.79 4.78 -21.14
C PRO A 42 -18.65 4.09 -21.91
N HIS A 43 -18.51 4.34 -23.22
CA HIS A 43 -17.44 3.75 -24.02
C HIS A 43 -16.07 4.34 -23.68
N VAL A 44 -15.98 5.67 -23.55
CA VAL A 44 -14.74 6.32 -23.14
C VAL A 44 -14.36 5.87 -21.73
N MET A 45 -15.34 5.81 -20.82
CA MET A 45 -15.09 5.36 -19.45
C MET A 45 -14.62 3.90 -19.40
N ALA A 46 -15.27 3.00 -20.14
CA ALA A 46 -14.87 1.60 -20.22
C ALA A 46 -13.43 1.44 -20.74
N ASN A 47 -13.03 2.23 -21.74
CA ASN A 47 -11.65 2.21 -22.25
C ASN A 47 -10.64 2.72 -21.23
N ILE A 48 -10.96 3.83 -20.54
CA ILE A 48 -10.11 4.35 -19.46
C ILE A 48 -9.95 3.30 -18.37
N GLN A 49 -11.05 2.67 -17.97
CA GLN A 49 -11.04 1.69 -16.91
C GLN A 49 -10.30 0.40 -17.31
N LEU A 50 -10.42 -0.05 -18.55
CA LEU A 50 -9.62 -1.16 -19.08
C LEU A 50 -8.13 -0.83 -19.02
N GLY A 51 -7.74 0.40 -19.36
CA GLY A 51 -6.38 0.90 -19.20
C GLY A 51 -5.90 0.87 -17.75
N VAL A 52 -6.75 1.33 -16.82
CA VAL A 52 -6.47 1.29 -15.37
C VAL A 52 -6.31 -0.16 -14.88
N VAL A 53 -7.18 -1.07 -15.30
CA VAL A 53 -7.09 -2.51 -14.97
C VAL A 53 -5.78 -3.10 -15.48
N ALA A 54 -5.39 -2.81 -16.72
CA ALA A 54 -4.13 -3.30 -17.29
C ALA A 54 -2.91 -2.81 -16.51
N ILE A 55 -2.85 -1.51 -16.20
CA ILE A 55 -1.76 -0.92 -15.38
C ILE A 55 -1.74 -1.54 -13.98
N GLN A 56 -2.91 -1.77 -13.40
CA GLN A 56 -3.03 -2.36 -12.07
C GLN A 56 -2.56 -3.82 -12.04
N ILE A 57 -2.92 -4.62 -13.04
CA ILE A 57 -2.45 -6.01 -13.19
C ILE A 57 -0.92 -6.03 -13.30
N CYS A 58 -0.34 -5.18 -14.15
CA CYS A 58 1.11 -5.05 -14.29
C CYS A 58 1.78 -4.71 -12.95
N SER A 59 1.24 -3.72 -12.24
CA SER A 59 1.75 -3.30 -10.93
C SER A 59 1.64 -4.41 -9.89
N PHE A 60 0.53 -5.13 -9.86
CA PHE A 60 0.31 -6.27 -8.97
C PHE A 60 1.32 -7.39 -9.24
N VAL A 61 1.52 -7.76 -10.50
CA VAL A 61 2.51 -8.78 -10.90
C VAL A 61 3.91 -8.36 -10.47
N ILE A 62 4.33 -7.11 -10.74
CA ILE A 62 5.65 -6.60 -10.34
C ILE A 62 5.83 -6.72 -8.83
N ILE A 63 4.84 -6.31 -8.04
CA ILE A 63 4.92 -6.34 -6.57
C ILE A 63 4.98 -7.77 -6.04
N ILE A 64 4.18 -8.70 -6.58
CA ILE A 64 4.21 -10.12 -6.19
C ILE A 64 5.52 -10.79 -6.58
N VAL A 65 6.07 -10.49 -7.76
CA VAL A 65 7.38 -10.99 -8.20
C VAL A 65 8.48 -10.46 -7.28
N LEU A 66 8.49 -9.15 -7.00
CA LEU A 66 9.46 -8.53 -6.08
C LEU A 66 9.34 -9.11 -4.68
N TRP A 67 8.12 -9.30 -4.18
CA TRP A 67 7.85 -9.92 -2.89
C TRP A 67 8.42 -11.34 -2.82
N THR A 68 8.09 -12.16 -3.81
CA THR A 68 8.52 -13.57 -3.87
C THR A 68 10.04 -13.68 -4.00
N HIS A 69 10.64 -12.88 -4.90
CA HIS A 69 12.07 -12.82 -5.09
C HIS A 69 12.80 -12.37 -3.81
N ASN A 70 12.34 -11.28 -3.17
CA ASN A 70 12.96 -10.74 -1.96
C ASN A 70 12.83 -11.70 -0.78
N ASN A 71 11.68 -12.37 -0.63
CA ASN A 71 11.49 -13.38 0.41
C ASN A 71 12.36 -14.62 0.19
N LYS A 72 12.44 -15.13 -1.06
CA LYS A 72 13.31 -16.26 -1.38
C LYS A 72 14.78 -15.91 -1.14
N LYS A 73 15.19 -14.72 -1.55
CA LYS A 73 16.55 -14.19 -1.33
C LYS A 73 16.83 -14.04 0.17
N LEU A 74 15.86 -13.57 0.97
CA LEU A 74 15.99 -13.45 2.42
C LEU A 74 16.16 -14.82 3.08
N LEU A 75 15.40 -15.83 2.67
CA LEU A 75 15.50 -17.20 3.19
C LEU A 75 16.84 -17.84 2.86
N HIS A 76 17.30 -17.76 1.61
CA HIS A 76 18.59 -18.32 1.18
C HIS A 76 19.78 -17.65 1.87
N ARG A 77 19.71 -16.35 2.13
CA ARG A 77 20.85 -15.59 2.66
C ARG A 77 20.91 -15.56 4.18
N LYS A 78 19.81 -15.89 4.86
CA LYS A 78 19.80 -16.03 6.32
C LYS A 78 20.78 -17.12 6.81
N SER A 79 21.11 -18.11 5.97
CA SER A 79 22.12 -19.13 6.26
C SER A 79 23.57 -18.70 5.96
N GLN A 80 23.78 -17.61 5.23
CA GLN A 80 25.11 -17.16 4.80
C GLN A 80 25.60 -15.96 5.62
N ASN A 81 26.91 -15.91 5.89
CA ASN A 81 27.57 -14.77 6.50
C ASN A 81 27.73 -13.62 5.48
N GLU A 82 26.63 -12.91 5.22
CA GLU A 82 26.61 -11.78 4.29
C GLU A 82 27.01 -10.44 4.92
N ASN A 83 27.50 -9.54 4.06
CA ASN A 83 27.78 -8.14 4.36
C ASN A 83 26.57 -7.43 5.00
N VAL A 84 26.85 -6.58 5.99
CA VAL A 84 25.83 -5.84 6.77
C VAL A 84 24.93 -5.01 5.87
N SER A 85 25.51 -4.36 4.85
CA SER A 85 24.78 -3.55 3.86
C SER A 85 23.70 -4.35 3.11
N VAL A 86 24.08 -5.54 2.65
CA VAL A 86 23.21 -6.43 1.89
C VAL A 86 22.07 -6.95 2.76
N ARG A 87 22.36 -7.33 4.00
CA ARG A 87 21.34 -7.77 4.97
C ARG A 87 20.35 -6.64 5.30
N TYR A 88 20.84 -5.42 5.48
CA TYR A 88 20.00 -4.26 5.76
C TYR A 88 19.06 -3.95 4.58
N GLN A 89 19.61 -3.79 3.37
CA GLN A 89 18.82 -3.49 2.16
C GLN A 89 17.77 -4.57 1.88
N LEU A 90 18.12 -5.85 2.03
CA LEU A 90 17.17 -6.94 1.81
C LEU A 90 16.03 -6.93 2.83
N ARG A 91 16.34 -6.64 4.10
CA ARG A 91 15.34 -6.54 5.17
C ARG A 91 14.43 -5.33 4.97
N GLU A 92 14.98 -4.21 4.54
CA GLU A 92 14.20 -3.01 4.18
C GLU A 92 13.27 -3.32 3.01
N ASN A 93 13.77 -3.91 1.92
CA ASN A 93 12.95 -4.30 0.77
C ASN A 93 11.81 -5.24 1.14
N VAL A 94 12.07 -6.26 1.97
CA VAL A 94 11.03 -7.17 2.47
C VAL A 94 10.01 -6.42 3.33
N SER A 95 10.45 -5.47 4.17
CA SER A 95 9.55 -4.67 5.00
C SER A 95 8.67 -3.75 4.15
N THR A 96 9.23 -3.13 3.12
CA THR A 96 8.49 -2.30 2.16
C THR A 96 7.48 -3.14 1.39
N SER A 97 7.88 -4.31 0.88
CA SER A 97 6.95 -5.19 0.17
C SER A 97 5.84 -5.74 1.06
N LYS A 98 6.08 -5.99 2.36
CA LYS A 98 5.01 -6.35 3.34
C LYS A 98 3.90 -5.30 3.41
N LEU A 99 4.23 -4.03 3.19
CA LEU A 99 3.27 -2.93 3.22
C LEU A 99 2.59 -2.73 1.88
N LEU A 100 3.34 -2.87 0.78
CA LEU A 100 2.83 -2.67 -0.57
C LEU A 100 1.87 -3.78 -1.00
N VAL A 101 2.11 -5.04 -0.62
CA VAL A 101 1.23 -6.17 -1.00
C VAL A 101 -0.22 -5.95 -0.58
N PRO A 102 -0.58 -5.74 0.70
CA PRO A 102 -1.98 -5.54 1.08
C PRO A 102 -2.58 -4.28 0.45
N PHE A 103 -1.78 -3.21 0.30
CA PHE A 103 -2.20 -1.98 -0.35
C PHE A 103 -2.64 -2.22 -1.80
N VAL A 104 -1.76 -2.83 -2.59
CA VAL A 104 -2.01 -3.11 -4.01
C VAL A 104 -3.12 -4.15 -4.16
N THR A 105 -3.21 -5.16 -3.28
CA THR A 105 -4.30 -6.15 -3.30
C THR A 105 -5.66 -5.48 -3.12
N ILE A 106 -5.83 -4.62 -2.10
CA ILE A 106 -7.11 -3.94 -1.84
C ILE A 106 -7.50 -3.04 -3.02
N ILE A 107 -6.54 -2.27 -3.55
CA ILE A 107 -6.79 -1.41 -4.72
C ILE A 107 -7.17 -2.24 -5.95
N THR A 108 -6.52 -3.38 -6.15
CA THR A 108 -6.84 -4.28 -7.28
C THR A 108 -8.27 -4.79 -7.19
N ILE A 109 -8.72 -5.20 -5.99
CA ILE A 109 -10.09 -5.64 -5.76
C ILE A 109 -11.07 -4.51 -6.10
N LEU A 110 -10.83 -3.30 -5.58
CA LEU A 110 -11.71 -2.15 -5.82
C LEU A 110 -11.79 -1.74 -7.31
N ILE A 111 -10.66 -1.77 -8.02
CA ILE A 111 -10.62 -1.48 -9.45
C ILE A 111 -11.37 -2.56 -10.23
N LEU A 112 -11.16 -3.83 -9.89
CA LEU A 112 -11.81 -4.96 -10.57
C LEU A 112 -13.34 -4.95 -10.33
N THR A 113 -13.80 -4.69 -9.10
CA THR A 113 -15.24 -4.57 -8.83
C THR A 113 -15.86 -3.41 -9.60
N GLY A 114 -15.14 -2.28 -9.72
CA GLY A 114 -15.58 -1.17 -10.56
C GLY A 114 -15.65 -1.53 -12.05
N ALA A 115 -14.72 -2.36 -12.53
CA ALA A 115 -14.73 -2.81 -13.93
C ALA A 115 -15.87 -3.78 -14.19
N LEU A 116 -16.18 -4.66 -13.23
CA LEU A 116 -17.33 -5.55 -13.30
C LEU A 116 -18.65 -4.79 -13.27
N LEU A 117 -18.71 -3.65 -12.58
CA LEU A 117 -19.89 -2.79 -12.57
C LEU A 117 -20.28 -2.29 -13.99
N HIS A 118 -19.31 -2.13 -14.88
CA HIS A 118 -19.56 -1.75 -16.28
C HIS A 118 -20.26 -2.84 -17.10
N LEU A 119 -20.29 -4.08 -16.62
CA LEU A 119 -21.05 -5.17 -17.26
C LEU A 119 -22.56 -5.03 -17.04
N VAL A 120 -22.98 -4.27 -16.02
CA VAL A 120 -24.39 -4.05 -15.68
C VAL A 120 -24.95 -2.80 -16.39
N LEU A 121 -24.08 -1.94 -16.93
CA LEU A 121 -24.50 -0.75 -17.67
C LEU A 121 -25.32 -1.12 -18.91
N PRO A 122 -26.39 -0.36 -19.22
CA PRO A 122 -27.20 -0.63 -20.38
C PRO A 122 -26.41 -0.55 -21.68
N SER A 123 -26.58 -1.56 -22.53
CA SER A 123 -25.95 -1.60 -23.84
C SER A 123 -26.58 -0.54 -24.74
N ARG A 124 -25.79 0.09 -25.62
CA ARG A 124 -26.30 1.02 -26.63
C ARG A 124 -27.26 0.39 -27.64
N GLN A 125 -27.32 -0.93 -27.72
CA GLN A 125 -28.22 -1.67 -28.61
C GLN A 125 -29.59 -1.96 -27.96
N THR A 126 -29.73 -1.68 -26.66
CA THR A 126 -30.98 -1.88 -25.95
C THR A 126 -31.87 -0.65 -26.20
N ASP A 127 -32.89 -0.80 -27.05
CA ASP A 127 -33.84 0.29 -27.34
C ASP A 127 -35.08 0.27 -26.45
N ASN A 128 -35.25 -0.79 -25.64
CA ASN A 128 -36.39 -0.93 -24.75
C ASN A 128 -36.16 -0.14 -23.45
N TYR A 129 -36.92 0.95 -23.28
CA TYR A 129 -36.89 1.81 -22.09
C TYR A 129 -36.92 1.04 -20.77
N TRP A 130 -37.80 0.05 -20.64
CA TRP A 130 -37.96 -0.70 -19.39
C TRP A 130 -36.71 -1.52 -19.05
N ILE A 131 -36.01 -2.06 -20.05
CA ILE A 131 -34.76 -2.81 -19.84
C ILE A 131 -33.63 -1.84 -19.45
N ILE A 132 -33.56 -0.67 -20.09
CA ILE A 132 -32.56 0.36 -19.74
C ILE A 132 -32.78 0.83 -18.31
N ALA A 133 -34.03 1.11 -17.92
CA ALA A 133 -34.37 1.55 -16.57
C ALA A 133 -33.98 0.52 -15.52
N ASP A 134 -34.31 -0.76 -15.72
CA ASP A 134 -33.95 -1.86 -14.83
C ASP A 134 -32.42 -2.00 -14.68
N GLN A 135 -31.69 -1.98 -15.79
CA GLN A 135 -30.22 -2.03 -15.78
C GLN A 135 -29.59 -0.83 -15.08
N LEU A 136 -30.17 0.36 -15.28
CA LEU A 136 -29.71 1.58 -14.63
C LEU A 136 -29.93 1.49 -13.12
N ILE A 137 -31.12 1.10 -12.66
CA ILE A 137 -31.43 0.91 -11.24
C ILE A 137 -30.43 -0.06 -10.60
N MET A 138 -30.18 -1.19 -11.25
CA MET A 138 -29.21 -2.19 -10.79
C MET A 138 -27.78 -1.64 -10.73
N TYR A 139 -27.33 -0.93 -11.77
CA TYR A 139 -26.03 -0.27 -11.78
C TYR A 139 -25.90 0.73 -10.63
N CYS A 140 -26.89 1.59 -10.44
CA CYS A 140 -26.91 2.62 -9.40
C CYS A 140 -26.79 2.00 -8.01
N PHE A 141 -27.58 0.98 -7.72
CA PHE A 141 -27.54 0.26 -6.46
C PHE A 141 -26.15 -0.35 -6.20
N CYS A 142 -25.57 -1.01 -7.20
CA CYS A 142 -24.24 -1.61 -7.08
C CYS A 142 -23.12 -0.56 -6.95
N ALA A 143 -23.25 0.59 -7.61
CA ALA A 143 -22.30 1.71 -7.51
C ALA A 143 -22.26 2.29 -6.09
N GLU A 144 -23.43 2.50 -5.49
CA GLU A 144 -23.55 2.99 -4.11
C GLU A 144 -23.02 1.98 -3.09
N LEU A 145 -23.31 0.69 -3.29
CA LEU A 145 -22.71 -0.39 -2.50
C LEU A 145 -21.19 -0.35 -2.58
N GLN A 146 -20.62 -0.19 -3.79
CA GLN A 146 -19.18 -0.08 -3.97
C GLN A 146 -18.62 1.17 -3.26
N ALA A 147 -19.29 2.31 -3.34
CA ALA A 147 -18.89 3.53 -2.65
C ALA A 147 -18.82 3.33 -1.12
N CYS A 148 -19.76 2.57 -0.55
CA CYS A 148 -19.76 2.19 0.87
C CYS A 148 -18.58 1.28 1.26
N PHE A 149 -18.05 0.47 0.34
CA PHE A 149 -16.90 -0.39 0.62
C PHE A 149 -15.56 0.35 0.66
N LEU A 150 -15.40 1.49 -0.02
CA LEU A 150 -14.17 2.27 0.00
C LEU A 150 -13.69 2.65 1.43
N PRO A 151 -14.54 3.24 2.30
CA PRO A 151 -14.13 3.55 3.67
C PRO A 151 -13.90 2.30 4.53
N ILE A 152 -14.57 1.18 4.25
CA ILE A 152 -14.30 -0.09 4.95
C ILE A 152 -12.91 -0.60 4.56
N ALA A 153 -12.62 -0.62 3.27
CA ALA A 153 -11.34 -1.05 2.72
C ALA A 153 -10.17 -0.20 3.25
N SER A 154 -10.39 1.11 3.41
CA SER A 154 -9.38 2.02 3.95
C SER A 154 -9.10 1.78 5.44
N ILE A 155 -10.14 1.48 6.24
CA ILE A 155 -10.01 1.10 7.66
C ILE A 155 -9.26 -0.23 7.79
N ILE A 156 -9.64 -1.23 6.99
CA ILE A 156 -8.96 -2.53 6.95
C ILE A 156 -7.49 -2.34 6.60
N LEU A 157 -7.19 -1.55 5.57
CA LEU A 157 -5.82 -1.22 5.18
C LEU A 157 -5.06 -0.53 6.33
N ALA A 158 -5.67 0.46 6.98
CA ALA A 158 -5.06 1.15 8.12
C ALA A 158 -4.70 0.17 9.25
N ILE A 159 -5.60 -0.76 9.58
CA ILE A 159 -5.36 -1.82 10.57
C ILE A 159 -4.19 -2.71 10.13
N ILE A 160 -4.18 -3.19 8.88
CA ILE A 160 -3.10 -4.02 8.35
C ILE A 160 -1.76 -3.29 8.41
N LEU A 161 -1.71 -2.01 8.00
CA LEU A 161 -0.50 -1.20 8.03
C LEU A 161 0.01 -0.99 9.47
N CYS A 162 -0.89 -0.80 10.44
CA CYS A 162 -0.53 -0.68 11.85
C CYS A 162 0.01 -1.99 12.44
N HIS A 163 -0.50 -3.14 12.01
CA HIS A 163 0.01 -4.44 12.45
C HIS A 163 1.34 -4.83 11.79
N THR A 164 1.53 -4.44 10.53
CA THR A 164 2.71 -4.84 9.73
C THR A 164 3.91 -3.93 9.96
N SER A 165 3.73 -2.63 10.17
CA SER A 165 4.83 -1.68 10.35
C SER A 165 4.89 -1.11 11.76
N LYS A 166 5.99 -1.44 12.46
CA LYS A 166 6.34 -0.80 13.74
C LYS A 166 6.45 0.72 13.60
N THR A 167 6.99 1.20 12.48
CA THR A 167 7.17 2.63 12.21
C THR A 167 5.83 3.32 12.09
N ILE A 168 4.89 2.79 11.28
CA ILE A 168 3.56 3.37 11.11
C ILE A 168 2.81 3.38 12.44
N ARG A 169 2.88 2.27 13.20
CA ARG A 169 2.27 2.17 14.52
C ARG A 169 2.84 3.21 15.49
N SER A 170 4.15 3.38 15.52
CA SER A 170 4.81 4.39 16.36
C SER A 170 4.41 5.81 15.95
N SER A 171 4.37 6.09 14.64
CA SER A 171 3.90 7.39 14.12
C SER A 171 2.43 7.65 14.45
N LEU A 172 1.57 6.62 14.42
CA LEU A 172 0.17 6.74 14.80
C LEU A 172 0.04 7.07 16.29
N PHE A 173 0.72 6.33 17.17
CA PHE A 173 0.70 6.59 18.61
C PHE A 173 1.25 7.98 18.96
N HIS A 174 2.29 8.43 18.25
CA HIS A 174 2.81 9.79 18.41
C HIS A 174 1.75 10.85 18.07
N VAL A 175 1.08 10.70 16.92
CA VAL A 175 0.04 11.65 16.48
C VAL A 175 -1.19 11.62 17.41
N LEU A 176 -1.57 10.46 17.93
CA LEU A 176 -2.67 10.33 18.88
C LEU A 176 -2.31 10.77 20.31
N GLY A 177 -1.06 11.20 20.58
CA GLY A 177 -0.61 11.57 21.92
C GLY A 177 -0.49 10.38 22.89
N LEU A 178 -0.56 9.15 22.37
CA LEU A 178 -0.52 7.90 23.14
C LEU A 178 0.91 7.38 23.36
N GLU A 179 1.93 8.24 23.27
CA GLU A 179 3.33 7.84 23.47
C GLU A 179 3.55 7.14 24.82
N CYS A 180 2.88 7.61 25.88
CA CYS A 180 2.98 7.05 27.23
C CYS A 180 2.68 5.55 27.25
N CYS A 181 1.75 5.06 26.43
CA CYS A 181 1.42 3.64 26.33
C CYS A 181 2.56 2.80 25.74
N THR A 182 3.48 3.41 24.98
CA THR A 182 4.62 2.70 24.38
C THR A 182 5.89 2.76 25.24
N LYS A 183 6.07 3.83 26.04
CA LYS A 183 7.26 4.01 26.90
C LYS A 183 7.35 2.97 28.02
N PHE A 184 6.23 2.37 28.44
CA PHE A 184 6.21 1.31 29.45
C PHE A 184 6.98 0.03 29.05
N GLY A 185 7.28 -0.17 27.76
CA GLY A 185 8.12 -1.29 27.31
C GLY A 185 9.61 -0.97 27.15
N ARG A 186 10.04 0.27 27.41
CA ARG A 186 11.42 0.73 27.14
C ARG A 186 12.22 1.07 28.41
N SER A 187 11.60 1.02 29.59
CA SER A 187 12.35 1.11 30.84
C SER A 187 13.14 -0.19 31.05
N ASN A 188 14.46 -0.08 31.02
CA ASN A 188 15.46 -1.13 31.29
C ASN A 188 15.91 -1.96 30.08
N SER A 189 16.71 -1.37 29.20
CA SER A 189 18.05 -1.88 28.92
C SER A 189 18.74 -1.04 27.87
N ILE A 190 20.03 -0.81 28.08
CA ILE A 190 21.02 -0.33 27.12
C ILE A 190 21.25 -1.38 25.99
N ASN A 191 20.25 -2.21 25.69
CA ASN A 191 20.26 -3.11 24.57
C ASN A 191 19.69 -2.36 23.37
N ILE A 192 20.59 -1.71 22.63
CA ILE A 192 20.31 -1.31 21.25
C ILE A 192 19.69 -2.54 20.57
N SER A 193 18.47 -2.39 20.04
CA SER A 193 17.83 -3.52 19.39
C SER A 193 18.75 -4.01 18.25
N PRO A 194 18.80 -5.32 17.96
CA PRO A 194 19.65 -5.83 16.88
C PRO A 194 19.39 -5.10 15.55
N ASP A 195 18.15 -4.65 15.34
CA ASP A 195 17.73 -3.89 14.17
C ASP A 195 18.36 -2.48 14.14
N GLU A 196 18.39 -1.78 15.28
CA GLU A 196 18.98 -0.45 15.39
C GLU A 196 20.51 -0.50 15.28
N PHE A 197 21.14 -1.55 15.81
CA PHE A 197 22.58 -1.77 15.68
C PHE A 197 22.97 -2.00 14.22
N ILE A 198 22.27 -2.88 13.50
CA ILE A 198 22.52 -3.14 12.07
C ILE A 198 22.28 -1.86 11.25
N ARG A 199 21.24 -1.08 11.57
CA ARG A 199 20.97 0.19 10.90
C ARG A 199 22.13 1.18 11.10
N ARG A 200 22.59 1.38 12.34
CA ARG A 200 23.72 2.27 12.63
C ARG A 200 24.99 1.82 11.90
N ALA A 201 25.35 0.55 12.03
CA ALA A 201 26.52 -0.01 11.33
C ALA A 201 26.46 0.19 9.81
N TYR A 202 25.28 0.09 9.19
CA TYR A 202 25.09 0.37 7.77
C TYR A 202 25.34 1.84 7.42
N PHE A 203 24.76 2.77 8.17
CA PHE A 203 24.95 4.21 7.92
C PHE A 203 26.38 4.68 8.25
N ASP A 204 27.01 4.11 9.26
CA ASP A 204 28.42 4.35 9.57
C ASP A 204 29.33 3.87 8.42
N GLN A 205 29.03 2.70 7.84
CA GLN A 205 29.72 2.19 6.66
C GLN A 205 29.53 3.12 5.45
N LEU A 206 28.31 3.61 5.20
CA LEU A 206 28.06 4.58 4.11
C LEU A 206 28.79 5.90 4.35
N GLN A 207 28.83 6.38 5.59
CA GLN A 207 29.54 7.61 5.94
C GLN A 207 31.05 7.47 5.71
N GLN A 208 31.64 6.33 6.04
CA GLN A 208 33.04 6.04 5.74
C GLN A 208 33.30 6.00 4.23
N GLN A 209 32.44 5.32 3.46
CA GLN A 209 32.54 5.27 1.99
C GLN A 209 32.39 6.64 1.32
N TRP A 210 31.62 7.54 1.92
CA TRP A 210 31.46 8.91 1.44
C TRP A 210 32.63 9.81 1.81
N ASN A 211 33.18 9.63 3.02
CA ASN A 211 34.30 10.42 3.53
C ASN A 211 35.65 9.97 2.97
N ASP A 212 35.80 8.69 2.58
CA ASP A 212 36.94 8.22 1.81
C ASP A 212 36.80 8.77 0.37
N PRO A 213 37.54 9.83 0.00
CA PRO A 213 37.47 10.36 -1.34
C PRO A 213 37.97 9.25 -2.25
N SER A 214 37.14 8.85 -3.21
CA SER A 214 37.41 7.82 -4.21
C SER A 214 38.90 7.82 -4.57
N ILE A 215 39.64 6.83 -4.05
CA ILE A 215 41.01 6.60 -4.48
C ILE A 215 40.96 6.51 -6.00
N SER A 216 41.63 7.49 -6.59
CA SER A 216 41.64 7.88 -7.99
C SER A 216 41.58 6.69 -8.94
N ARG A 217 40.60 6.72 -9.86
CA ARG A 217 40.61 6.42 -11.32
C ARG A 217 41.65 5.49 -11.99
N ASN A 218 42.53 4.80 -11.28
CA ASN A 218 43.59 3.99 -11.88
C ASN A 218 43.35 2.52 -11.51
N GLY A 219 42.99 1.75 -12.53
CA GLY A 219 42.61 0.36 -12.42
C GLY A 219 43.69 -0.52 -11.78
N ALA A 220 43.25 -1.40 -10.88
CA ALA A 220 43.81 -2.74 -10.61
C ALA A 220 43.24 -3.39 -9.32
N MET A 221 42.43 -2.70 -8.53
CA MET A 221 41.98 -3.21 -7.21
C MET A 221 40.48 -3.56 -7.14
N CYS A 222 39.92 -4.20 -8.17
CA CYS A 222 38.59 -4.81 -8.06
C CYS A 222 38.55 -6.12 -7.24
N ASN A 223 39.69 -6.64 -6.74
CA ASN A 223 39.72 -7.95 -6.08
C ASN A 223 40.09 -7.94 -4.58
N SER A 224 40.32 -6.79 -3.93
CA SER A 224 40.79 -6.79 -2.52
C SER A 224 39.85 -6.20 -1.48
N LEU A 225 38.66 -5.73 -1.87
CA LEU A 225 37.70 -5.19 -0.91
C LEU A 225 36.84 -6.26 -0.22
N GLU A 226 36.97 -7.54 -0.59
CA GLU A 226 36.15 -8.61 -0.02
C GLU A 226 36.68 -9.20 1.30
N TYR A 227 37.81 -8.73 1.86
CA TYR A 227 38.42 -9.47 2.99
C TYR A 227 38.89 -8.68 4.23
N LYS A 228 38.95 -7.34 4.22
CA LYS A 228 39.77 -6.65 5.24
C LYS A 228 39.12 -6.17 6.54
N ASN A 229 37.79 -6.18 6.73
CA ASN A 229 37.22 -5.47 7.91
C ASN A 229 36.43 -6.28 8.94
N PHE A 230 36.39 -7.62 8.90
CA PHE A 230 35.68 -8.40 9.93
C PHE A 230 36.56 -9.14 10.95
N ARG A 231 37.89 -9.06 10.86
CA ARG A 231 38.78 -9.83 11.77
C ARG A 231 39.23 -9.11 13.05
N ASN A 232 38.97 -7.80 13.20
CA ASN A 232 39.54 -7.02 14.32
C ASN A 232 38.53 -6.53 15.37
N ILE A 233 37.36 -7.17 15.53
CA ILE A 233 36.42 -6.82 16.64
C ILE A 233 36.32 -7.94 17.69
N THR A 234 37.21 -8.93 17.64
CA THR A 234 37.33 -9.95 18.71
C THR A 234 38.78 -10.26 19.02
N SER A 235 39.45 -9.33 19.71
CA SER A 235 40.58 -9.56 20.62
C SER A 235 40.67 -8.37 21.56
#